data_AF-A0A849Y698-F1
#
_entry.id   AF-A0A849Y698-F1
#
_cell.length_a   1.000
_cell.length_b   1.000
_cell.length_c   1.000
_cell.angle_alpha   90.00
_cell.angle_beta   90.00
_cell.angle_gamma   90.00
#
_symmetry.space_group_name_H-M   'P 1'
#
loop_
_entity.id
_entity.type
_entity.pdbx_description
1 polymer ?
#
loop_
_entity_poly.entity_id
_entity_poly.type
_entity_poly.pdbx_seq_one_letter_code
_entity_poly.pdbx_strand_id
1 'polypeptide(L)'
;SPYNTRFPHTPGSITDPDYSIEVGVQTFADCISQAGCSNPQDLDKLKLAWQGYNYGNGYIGWALQRGGYTEANALQFSQQQAASHGWSSYGDPQYVPHVMRYYSGGSLFAGLFGNQQIVSVAMGQLGNSGGQKFWSW
;
A
#
# COMPACT_ATOMS: atom_id res chain seq x y z
N SER A 1 6.79 -8.42 7.20
CA SER A 1 5.57 -8.94 6.56
C SER A 1 5.45 -10.41 6.88
N PRO A 2 4.25 -10.96 7.16
CA PRO A 2 4.04 -12.40 7.35
C PRO A 2 4.41 -13.24 6.12
N TYR A 3 4.49 -12.63 4.93
CA TYR A 3 4.89 -13.28 3.69
C TYR A 3 6.41 -13.44 3.53
N ASN A 4 7.20 -12.81 4.39
CA ASN A 4 8.65 -13.03 4.41
C ASN A 4 8.97 -14.35 5.13
N THR A 5 9.31 -15.37 4.35
CA THR A 5 9.71 -16.70 4.82
C THR A 5 11.20 -16.96 4.67
N ARG A 6 11.94 -16.09 3.97
CA ARG A 6 13.37 -16.29 3.62
C ARG A 6 14.34 -15.47 4.47
N PHE A 7 13.94 -14.31 4.98
CA PHE A 7 14.83 -13.38 5.70
C PHE A 7 14.33 -13.09 7.12
N PRO A 8 15.19 -12.59 8.03
CA PRO A 8 14.78 -12.16 9.37
C PRO A 8 13.64 -11.13 9.34
N HIS A 9 12.85 -11.05 10.41
CA HIS A 9 11.77 -10.06 10.54
C HIS A 9 12.28 -8.74 11.16
N THR A 10 13.38 -8.21 10.64
CA THR A 10 13.97 -6.94 11.07
C THR A 10 13.97 -5.93 9.91
N PRO A 11 13.95 -4.62 10.19
CA PRO A 11 14.00 -3.59 9.15
C PRO A 11 15.22 -3.76 8.23
N GLY A 12 15.02 -3.69 6.91
CA GLY A 12 16.10 -3.76 5.91
C GLY A 12 16.73 -5.15 5.71
N SER A 13 16.10 -6.21 6.21
CA SER A 13 16.64 -7.58 6.18
C SER A 13 16.54 -8.30 4.83
N ILE A 14 15.55 -7.97 4.00
CA ILE A 14 15.42 -8.54 2.65
C ILE A 14 16.42 -7.84 1.74
N THR A 15 17.47 -8.56 1.35
CA THR A 15 18.52 -8.04 0.45
C THR A 15 18.32 -8.45 -1.01
N ASP A 16 17.43 -9.40 -1.26
CA ASP A 16 17.01 -9.84 -2.59
C ASP A 16 15.88 -8.94 -3.11
N PRO A 17 16.12 -8.12 -4.16
CA PRO A 17 15.13 -7.17 -4.65
C PRO A 17 13.89 -7.84 -5.25
N ASP A 18 14.05 -8.94 -5.97
CA ASP A 18 12.93 -9.64 -6.60
C ASP A 18 12.02 -10.25 -5.54
N TYR A 19 12.63 -10.84 -4.51
CA TYR A 19 11.88 -11.35 -3.37
C TYR A 19 11.20 -10.24 -2.55
N SER A 20 11.85 -9.09 -2.39
CA SER A 20 11.25 -7.93 -1.73
C SER A 20 10.00 -7.45 -2.46
N ILE A 21 10.05 -7.42 -3.80
CA ILE A 21 8.89 -7.09 -4.65
C ILE A 21 7.79 -8.13 -4.46
N GLU A 22 8.11 -9.43 -4.50
CA GLU A 22 7.14 -10.51 -4.31
C GLU A 22 6.41 -10.39 -2.96
N VAL A 23 7.17 -10.28 -1.87
CA VAL A 23 6.63 -10.12 -0.51
C VAL A 23 5.79 -8.85 -0.40
N GLY A 24 6.27 -7.75 -0.98
CA GLY A 24 5.55 -6.46 -1.00
C GLY A 24 4.22 -6.56 -1.74
N VAL A 25 4.19 -7.19 -2.92
CA VAL A 25 2.97 -7.41 -3.70
C VAL A 25 1.96 -8.27 -2.96
N GLN A 26 2.40 -9.38 -2.34
CA GLN A 26 1.53 -10.23 -1.53
C GLN A 26 0.94 -9.47 -0.34
N THR A 27 1.80 -8.73 0.37
CA THR A 27 1.38 -7.90 1.52
C THR A 27 0.35 -6.85 1.10
N PHE A 28 0.56 -6.20 -0.05
CA PHE A 28 -0.35 -5.16 -0.51
C PHE A 28 -1.66 -5.73 -1.07
N ALA A 29 -1.62 -6.89 -1.75
CA ALA A 29 -2.82 -7.58 -2.20
C ALA A 29 -3.75 -7.93 -1.02
N ASP A 30 -3.17 -8.34 0.10
CA ASP A 30 -3.90 -8.53 1.35
C ASP A 30 -4.56 -7.26 1.87
N CYS A 31 -3.84 -6.13 1.85
CA CYS A 31 -4.40 -4.85 2.26
C CYS A 31 -5.57 -4.42 1.36
N ILE A 32 -5.44 -4.61 0.03
CA ILE A 32 -6.52 -4.34 -0.93
C ILE A 32 -7.76 -5.20 -0.61
N SER A 33 -7.55 -6.49 -0.38
CA SER A 33 -8.62 -7.44 -0.06
C SER A 33 -9.34 -7.05 1.24
N GLN A 34 -8.59 -6.77 2.30
CA GLN A 34 -9.16 -6.38 3.61
C GLN A 34 -9.85 -5.02 3.57
N ALA A 35 -9.35 -4.08 2.77
CA ALA A 35 -10.01 -2.79 2.55
C ALA A 35 -11.28 -2.90 1.68
N GLY A 36 -11.53 -4.07 1.06
CA GLY A 36 -12.66 -4.28 0.14
C GLY A 36 -12.52 -3.50 -1.16
N CYS A 37 -11.28 -3.18 -1.56
CA CYS A 37 -10.99 -2.40 -2.76
C CYS A 37 -11.00 -3.32 -3.99
N SER A 38 -12.10 -3.31 -4.75
CA SER A 38 -12.24 -4.10 -5.99
C SER A 38 -11.99 -3.30 -7.26
N ASN A 39 -11.81 -1.98 -7.13
CA ASN A 39 -11.74 -1.06 -8.26
C ASN A 39 -10.65 0.00 -8.02
N PRO A 40 -9.67 0.19 -8.92
CA PRO A 40 -8.60 1.18 -8.70
C PRO A 40 -9.06 2.64 -8.71
N GLN A 41 -10.30 2.91 -9.13
CA GLN A 41 -10.96 4.22 -9.02
C GLN A 41 -11.63 4.45 -7.66
N ASP A 42 -11.78 3.41 -6.82
CA ASP A 42 -12.29 3.54 -5.44
C ASP A 42 -11.17 4.04 -4.53
N LEU A 43 -10.86 5.34 -4.68
CA LEU A 43 -9.75 5.99 -3.99
C LEU A 43 -9.87 5.91 -2.47
N ASP A 44 -11.08 5.88 -1.91
CA ASP A 44 -11.25 5.85 -0.47
C ASP A 44 -10.83 4.50 0.11
N LYS A 45 -11.21 3.39 -0.54
CA LYS A 45 -10.73 2.06 -0.15
C LYS A 45 -9.26 1.84 -0.49
N LEU A 46 -8.78 2.44 -1.58
CA LEU A 46 -7.37 2.37 -1.94
C LEU A 46 -6.47 3.11 -0.93
N LYS A 47 -6.89 4.28 -0.44
CA LYS A 47 -6.21 4.99 0.65
C LYS A 47 -6.19 4.18 1.94
N LEU A 48 -7.29 3.49 2.25
CA LEU A 48 -7.33 2.55 3.38
C LEU A 48 -6.32 1.41 3.22
N ALA A 49 -6.23 0.82 2.04
CA ALA A 49 -5.23 -0.22 1.74
C ALA A 49 -3.79 0.31 1.86
N TRP A 50 -3.50 1.51 1.34
CA TRP A 50 -2.17 2.13 1.46
C TRP A 50 -1.76 2.36 2.90
N GLN A 51 -2.66 2.94 3.72
CA GLN A 51 -2.36 3.14 5.13
C GLN A 51 -2.25 1.81 5.90
N GLY A 52 -3.04 0.81 5.50
CA GLY A 52 -2.91 -0.58 5.97
C GLY A 52 -1.55 -1.21 5.64
N TYR A 53 -0.95 -0.88 4.49
CA TYR A 53 0.40 -1.33 4.16
C TYR A 53 1.46 -0.70 5.09
N ASN A 54 1.27 0.57 5.46
CA ASN A 54 2.18 1.29 6.36
C ASN A 54 2.11 0.80 7.82
N TYR A 55 0.90 0.59 8.33
CA TYR A 55 0.67 0.19 9.73
C TYR A 55 0.49 -1.31 9.94
N GLY A 56 0.37 -2.08 8.87
CA GLY A 56 -0.05 -3.47 8.91
C GLY A 56 -1.56 -3.64 9.05
N ASN A 57 -1.98 -4.90 8.89
CA ASN A 57 -3.38 -5.31 8.73
C ASN A 57 -4.30 -4.94 9.92
N GLY A 58 -3.75 -4.79 11.13
CA GLY A 58 -4.52 -4.37 12.30
C GLY A 58 -5.20 -3.01 12.15
N TYR A 59 -4.63 -2.11 11.34
CA TYR A 59 -5.21 -0.79 11.08
C TYR A 59 -6.50 -0.86 10.26
N ILE A 60 -6.57 -1.73 9.24
CA ILE A 60 -7.71 -1.74 8.30
C ILE A 60 -9.01 -2.03 9.04
N GLY A 61 -9.05 -3.11 9.84
CA GLY A 61 -10.21 -3.44 10.66
C GLY A 61 -10.53 -2.36 11.70
N TRP A 62 -9.50 -1.79 12.34
CA TRP A 62 -9.67 -0.71 13.31
C TRP A 62 -10.30 0.55 12.69
N ALA A 63 -9.87 0.91 11.47
CA ALA A 63 -10.36 2.08 10.75
C ALA A 63 -11.77 1.87 10.19
N LEU A 64 -12.10 0.67 9.69
CA LEU A 64 -13.45 0.35 9.20
C LEU A 64 -14.53 0.52 10.28
N GLN A 65 -14.23 0.19 11.53
CA GLN A 65 -15.12 0.44 12.68
C GLN A 65 -15.33 1.94 12.97
N ARG A 66 -14.56 2.82 12.33
CA ARG A 66 -14.52 4.28 12.50
C ARG A 66 -14.75 5.04 11.19
N GLY A 67 -15.43 4.41 10.22
CA GLY A 67 -15.79 5.03 8.95
C GLY A 67 -14.71 4.97 7.86
N GLY A 68 -13.64 4.20 8.06
CA GLY A 68 -12.58 3.98 7.08
C GLY A 68 -11.38 4.91 7.25
N TYR A 69 -10.65 5.12 6.17
CA TYR A 69 -9.45 5.97 6.20
C TYR A 69 -9.80 7.45 6.35
N THR A 70 -9.16 8.10 7.31
CA THR A 70 -9.04 9.56 7.42
C THR A 70 -7.65 9.88 7.99
N GLU A 71 -7.13 11.08 7.75
CA GLU A 71 -5.86 11.52 8.37
C GLU A 71 -5.96 11.51 9.91
N ALA A 72 -7.13 11.86 10.47
CA ALA A 72 -7.39 11.80 11.91
C ALA A 72 -7.32 10.36 12.45
N ASN A 73 -7.94 9.40 11.74
CA ASN A 73 -7.86 7.98 12.08
C ASN A 73 -6.41 7.46 11.99
N ALA A 74 -5.66 7.86 10.97
CA ALA A 74 -4.26 7.49 10.82
C ALA A 74 -3.37 8.05 11.95
N LEU A 75 -3.59 9.30 12.35
CA LEU A 75 -2.88 9.93 13.46
C LEU A 75 -3.23 9.28 14.81
N GLN A 76 -4.52 9.07 15.07
CA GLN A 76 -4.98 8.46 16.32
C GLN A 76 -4.41 7.05 16.49
N PHE A 77 -4.43 6.23 15.44
CA PHE A 77 -3.87 4.89 15.49
C PHE A 77 -2.36 4.91 15.78
N SER A 78 -1.61 5.80 15.10
CA SER A 78 -0.18 5.98 15.36
C SER A 78 0.11 6.31 16.81
N GLN A 79 -0.63 7.26 17.39
CA GLN A 79 -0.45 7.69 18.78
C GLN A 79 -0.78 6.57 19.77
N GLN A 80 -1.87 5.82 19.53
CA GLN A 80 -2.25 4.70 20.38
C GLN A 80 -1.19 3.60 20.39
N GLN A 81 -0.65 3.25 19.21
CA GLN A 81 0.39 2.23 19.08
C GLN A 81 1.74 2.72 19.62
N ALA A 82 2.11 3.98 19.39
CA ALA A 82 3.32 4.55 19.95
C ALA A 82 3.26 4.54 21.48
N ALA A 83 2.14 4.97 22.07
CA ALA A 83 1.95 4.97 23.51
C ALA A 83 1.96 3.55 24.12
N SER A 84 1.32 2.57 23.47
CA SER A 84 1.27 1.19 23.98
C SER A 84 2.62 0.49 23.99
N HIS A 85 3.52 0.88 23.09
CA HIS A 85 4.87 0.32 22.96
C HIS A 85 5.98 1.20 23.56
N GLY A 86 5.64 2.38 24.08
CA GLY A 86 6.62 3.35 24.57
C GLY A 86 7.52 3.94 23.46
N TRP A 87 7.02 3.99 22.23
CA TRP A 87 7.72 4.55 21.06
C TRP A 87 7.41 6.03 20.88
N SER A 88 8.30 6.75 20.19
CA SER A 88 8.07 8.15 19.80
C SER A 88 7.01 8.30 18.71
N SER A 89 6.88 7.30 17.84
CA SER A 89 5.88 7.22 16.78
C SER A 89 5.66 5.77 16.35
N TYR A 90 4.57 5.53 15.63
CA TYR A 90 4.27 4.25 14.99
C TYR A 90 3.92 4.50 13.53
N GLY A 91 4.73 3.98 12.60
CA GLY A 91 4.59 4.20 11.17
C GLY A 91 4.54 5.68 10.76
N ASP A 92 3.83 5.99 9.68
CA ASP A 92 3.70 7.34 9.10
C ASP A 92 2.21 7.73 8.94
N PRO A 93 1.69 8.65 9.78
CA PRO A 93 0.33 9.17 9.63
C PRO A 93 0.06 9.89 8.30
N GLN A 94 1.10 10.39 7.64
CA GLN A 94 1.02 11.09 6.36
C GLN A 94 1.34 10.18 5.16
N TYR A 95 1.36 8.87 5.36
CA TYR A 95 1.73 7.91 4.32
C TYR A 95 0.87 8.03 3.06
N VAL A 96 -0.46 8.16 3.21
CA VAL A 96 -1.37 8.34 2.07
C VAL A 96 -1.10 9.64 1.30
N PRO A 97 -1.01 10.83 1.93
CA PRO A 97 -0.54 12.04 1.25
C PRO A 97 0.82 11.86 0.53
N HIS A 98 1.75 11.10 1.11
CA HIS A 98 3.05 10.81 0.49
C HIS A 98 2.92 9.96 -0.78
N VAL A 99 2.13 8.87 -0.73
CA VAL A 99 1.85 8.01 -1.89
C VAL A 99 1.11 8.78 -2.98
N MET A 100 0.14 9.61 -2.59
CA MET A 100 -0.66 10.41 -3.53
C MET A 100 0.19 11.36 -4.37
N ARG A 101 1.35 11.83 -3.90
CA ARG A 101 2.27 12.63 -4.72
C ARG A 101 2.60 11.91 -6.03
N TYR A 102 2.89 10.61 -5.96
CA TYR A 102 3.25 9.80 -7.13
C TYR A 102 2.04 9.24 -7.89
N TYR A 103 0.85 9.27 -7.26
CA TYR A 103 -0.40 8.80 -7.87
C TYR A 103 -1.12 9.89 -8.66
N SER A 104 -1.09 11.15 -8.19
CA SER A 104 -1.82 12.27 -8.79
C SER A 104 -0.96 13.39 -9.38
N GLY A 105 0.36 13.45 -9.13
CA GLY A 105 1.19 14.58 -9.58
C GLY A 105 2.65 14.24 -9.84
N GLY A 106 2.99 13.93 -11.11
CA GLY A 106 4.38 13.95 -11.57
C GLY A 106 5.17 12.67 -11.31
N SER A 107 4.71 11.56 -11.89
CA SER A 107 5.45 10.30 -11.90
C SER A 107 6.78 10.42 -12.67
N LEU A 108 7.77 9.57 -12.35
CA LEU A 108 8.93 9.26 -13.19
C LEU A 108 8.52 8.91 -14.64
N PHE A 109 7.27 8.45 -14.81
CA PHE A 109 6.64 8.16 -16.09
C PHE A 109 5.98 9.37 -16.76
N ALA A 110 5.84 10.54 -16.13
CA ALA A 110 5.30 11.73 -16.78
C ALA A 110 6.17 12.20 -17.95
N GLY A 111 7.50 12.01 -17.85
CA GLY A 111 8.45 12.24 -18.94
C GLY A 111 8.46 11.16 -20.04
N LEU A 112 7.86 9.99 -19.78
CA LEU A 112 7.78 8.86 -20.73
C LEU A 112 6.37 8.66 -21.33
N PHE A 113 5.30 9.02 -20.63
CA PHE A 113 3.91 8.64 -20.94
C PHE A 113 2.87 9.76 -20.68
N GLY A 114 3.29 10.98 -20.32
CA GLY A 114 2.39 12.13 -20.16
C GLY A 114 1.64 12.19 -18.81
N ASN A 115 0.88 13.27 -18.60
CA ASN A 115 0.33 13.71 -17.31
C ASN A 115 -0.86 12.88 -16.76
N GLN A 116 -1.07 11.70 -17.30
CA GLN A 116 -2.09 10.75 -16.88
C GLN A 116 -1.42 9.36 -16.97
N GLN A 117 -1.92 8.37 -16.23
CA GLN A 117 -1.86 6.95 -16.65
C GLN A 117 -0.79 6.01 -16.04
N ILE A 118 -0.40 6.04 -14.75
CA ILE A 118 0.08 4.76 -14.14
C ILE A 118 -1.09 3.79 -13.98
N VAL A 119 -2.23 4.31 -13.52
CA VAL A 119 -3.51 3.58 -13.41
C VAL A 119 -3.99 3.15 -14.78
N SER A 120 -3.86 4.01 -15.79
CA SER A 120 -4.37 3.65 -17.12
C SER A 120 -3.38 2.83 -17.97
N VAL A 121 -2.06 2.87 -17.70
CA VAL A 121 -1.13 1.84 -18.21
C VAL A 121 -1.48 0.49 -17.58
N ALA A 122 -1.73 0.45 -16.27
CA ALA A 122 -2.20 -0.78 -15.60
C ALA A 122 -3.56 -1.24 -16.16
N MET A 123 -4.50 -0.33 -16.42
CA MET A 123 -5.78 -0.67 -17.06
C MET A 123 -5.63 -1.08 -18.53
N GLY A 124 -4.65 -0.54 -19.27
CA GLY A 124 -4.34 -0.96 -20.64
C GLY A 124 -3.70 -2.35 -20.70
N GLN A 125 -3.01 -2.76 -19.64
CA GLN A 125 -2.47 -4.12 -19.47
C GLN A 125 -3.54 -5.10 -18.95
N LEU A 126 -4.46 -4.65 -18.09
CA LEU A 126 -5.68 -5.38 -17.69
C LEU A 126 -6.68 -5.43 -18.86
N GLY A 127 -6.36 -6.22 -19.87
CA GLY A 127 -7.16 -6.37 -21.08
C GLY A 127 -6.37 -6.77 -22.31
N ASN A 128 -5.03 -6.79 -22.24
CA ASN A 128 -4.20 -7.22 -23.35
C ASN A 128 -4.26 -8.75 -23.48
N SER A 129 -5.18 -9.27 -24.29
CA SER A 129 -5.22 -10.68 -24.66
C SER A 129 -3.92 -11.04 -25.38
N GLY A 130 -2.98 -11.64 -24.65
CA GLY A 130 -1.64 -12.00 -25.12
C GLY A 130 -0.48 -11.38 -24.34
N GLY A 131 -0.73 -10.51 -23.36
CA GLY A 131 0.32 -10.03 -22.44
C GLY A 131 0.76 -11.15 -21.48
N GLN A 132 2.07 -11.40 -21.37
CA GLN A 132 2.59 -12.25 -20.29
C GLN A 132 2.33 -11.56 -18.95
N LYS A 133 1.79 -12.31 -17.98
CA LYS A 133 1.77 -11.84 -16.60
C LYS A 133 3.21 -11.56 -16.18
N PHE A 134 3.45 -10.38 -15.61
CA PHE A 134 4.77 -10.04 -15.04
C PHE A 134 5.09 -10.85 -13.76
N TRP A 135 4.17 -11.71 -13.31
CA TRP A 135 4.29 -12.55 -12.12
C TRP A 135 3.44 -13.83 -12.25
N SER A 136 3.94 -14.94 -11.71
CA SER A 136 3.19 -16.21 -11.53
C SER A 136 3.37 -16.71 -10.10
N TRP A 137 2.31 -17.30 -9.54
CA TRP A 137 2.35 -18.02 -8.25
C TRP A 137 3.03 -19.37 -8.38
#